data_AF-G7NWB8-F1
#
_entry.id   AF-G7NWB8-F1
#
_cell.length_a   1.000
_cell.length_b   1.000
_cell.length_c   1.000
_cell.angle_alpha   90.00
_cell.angle_beta   90.00
_cell.angle_gamma   90.00
#
_symmetry.space_group_name_H-M   'P 1'
#
loop_
_entity.id
_entity.type
_entity.pdbx_description
1 polymer ?
#
loop_
_entity_poly.entity_id
_entity_poly.type
_entity_poly.pdbx_seq_one_letter_code
_entity_poly.pdbx_strand_id
1 'polypeptide(L)'
;MSAFSLALALGMANRGPAYGLSREVQQKIEKQYDADLEQILIQWITTQCRKDVGRPQPGRENFQNWLKDGTVLCELINALYPEGQAPVKKIQASTMAFKQMEQISQFLQAAERYGINTTDIFQTVDLWEKSKENPRNFSDNQLQEGKNVIGLQMGTNRGASQAGMTGYGMPRQIL
;
A
#
# COMPACT_ATOMS: atom_id res chain seq x y z
N MET A 1 -17.62 -33.45 -22.26
CA MET A 1 -17.89 -32.79 -23.55
C MET A 1 -19.36 -32.40 -23.53
N SER A 2 -19.84 -31.17 -23.63
CA SER A 2 -19.32 -29.82 -23.78
C SER A 2 -20.54 -28.93 -23.47
N ALA A 3 -20.40 -27.89 -22.64
CA ALA A 3 -21.43 -26.87 -22.47
C ALA A 3 -20.81 -25.62 -21.82
N PHE A 4 -19.97 -24.88 -22.53
CA PHE A 4 -19.62 -23.50 -22.15
C PHE A 4 -19.11 -22.73 -23.39
N SER A 5 -20.06 -22.40 -24.26
CA SER A 5 -19.92 -21.31 -25.22
C SER A 5 -20.84 -20.19 -24.76
N LEU A 6 -20.33 -19.26 -23.94
CA LEU A 6 -20.79 -17.87 -23.93
C LEU A 6 -19.78 -16.99 -23.20
N ALA A 7 -19.46 -15.85 -23.82
CA ALA A 7 -18.75 -14.69 -23.27
C ALA A 7 -17.21 -14.68 -23.24
N LEU A 8 -16.56 -14.77 -24.41
CA LEU A 8 -15.21 -14.22 -24.60
C LEU A 8 -15.09 -13.43 -25.92
N ALA A 9 -15.97 -12.45 -26.11
CA ALA A 9 -15.84 -11.45 -27.17
C ALA A 9 -16.58 -10.17 -26.80
N LEU A 10 -15.98 -9.33 -25.96
CA LEU A 10 -16.32 -7.91 -25.86
C LEU A 10 -15.07 -7.14 -25.41
N GLY A 11 -14.53 -6.33 -26.31
CA GLY A 11 -13.92 -5.06 -25.91
C GLY A 11 -12.40 -4.91 -25.98
N MET A 12 -11.80 -5.02 -27.17
CA MET A 12 -10.80 -4.02 -27.53
C MET A 12 -11.52 -2.69 -27.77
N ALA A 13 -11.48 -1.75 -26.82
CA ALA A 13 -11.64 -0.30 -27.06
C ALA A 13 -11.43 0.54 -25.78
N ASN A 14 -10.61 1.58 -25.92
CA ASN A 14 -10.57 2.83 -25.14
C ASN A 14 -10.06 2.79 -23.68
N ARG A 15 -8.73 2.87 -23.57
CA ARG A 15 -8.02 3.33 -22.38
C ARG A 15 -8.09 4.86 -22.28
N GLY A 16 -8.87 5.38 -21.34
CA GLY A 16 -8.74 6.75 -20.85
C GLY A 16 -7.78 6.82 -19.64
N PRO A 17 -6.96 7.87 -19.49
CA PRO A 17 -5.93 7.93 -18.46
C PRO A 17 -6.53 8.12 -17.05
N ALA A 18 -5.96 7.44 -16.05
CA ALA A 18 -6.31 7.62 -14.65
C ALA A 18 -6.05 9.06 -14.17
N TYR A 19 -7.06 9.76 -13.67
CA TYR A 19 -6.97 11.17 -13.25
C TYR A 19 -6.89 11.37 -11.72
N GLY A 20 -6.07 12.36 -11.32
CA GLY A 20 -6.22 13.19 -10.12
C GLY A 20 -5.68 12.62 -8.82
N LEU A 21 -6.57 12.18 -7.94
CA LEU A 21 -6.29 11.94 -6.52
C LEU A 21 -5.31 10.77 -6.29
N SER A 22 -5.42 9.70 -7.07
CA SER A 22 -4.47 8.57 -7.01
C SER A 22 -3.10 8.94 -7.58
N ARG A 23 -3.05 9.79 -8.61
CA ARG A 23 -1.79 10.25 -9.21
C ARG A 23 -1.05 11.23 -8.31
N GLU A 24 -1.75 12.15 -7.65
CA GLU A 24 -1.11 13.11 -6.74
C GLU A 24 -0.54 12.44 -5.49
N VAL A 25 -1.23 11.44 -4.94
CA VAL A 25 -0.72 10.63 -3.82
C VAL A 25 0.47 9.78 -4.29
N GLN A 26 0.37 9.14 -5.46
CA GLN A 26 1.47 8.35 -6.01
C GLN A 26 2.69 9.21 -6.33
N GLN A 27 2.51 10.40 -6.89
CA GLN A 27 3.58 11.37 -7.14
C GLN A 27 4.22 11.87 -5.85
N LYS A 28 3.45 12.07 -4.77
CA LYS A 28 4.02 12.42 -3.46
C LYS A 28 4.86 11.28 -2.88
N ILE A 29 4.41 10.03 -3.04
CA ILE A 29 5.16 8.84 -2.61
C ILE A 29 6.41 8.63 -3.49
N GLU A 30 6.30 8.82 -4.80
CA GLU A 30 7.43 8.75 -5.74
C GLU A 30 8.45 9.85 -5.50
N LYS A 31 8.00 11.06 -5.11
CA LYS A 31 8.89 12.14 -4.69
C LYS A 31 9.68 11.85 -3.41
N GLN A 32 9.16 10.98 -2.54
CA GLN A 32 9.85 10.56 -1.33
C GLN A 32 10.78 9.38 -1.55
N TYR A 33 10.68 8.70 -2.70
CA TYR A 33 11.58 7.62 -3.03
C TYR A 33 12.91 8.18 -3.53
N ASP A 34 13.98 7.76 -2.87
CA ASP A 34 15.34 8.21 -3.13
C ASP A 34 16.17 7.03 -3.67
N ALA A 35 16.67 7.17 -4.90
CA ALA A 35 17.42 6.13 -5.58
C ALA A 35 18.81 5.89 -4.93
N ASP A 36 19.41 6.92 -4.33
CA ASP A 36 20.68 6.78 -3.63
C ASP A 36 20.49 6.01 -2.33
N LEU A 37 19.41 6.31 -1.59
CA LEU A 37 19.02 5.51 -0.42
C LEU A 37 18.71 4.06 -0.80
N GLU A 38 18.06 3.80 -1.94
CA GLU A 38 17.86 2.42 -2.42
C GLU A 38 19.19 1.68 -2.56
N GLN A 39 20.18 2.27 -3.22
CA GLN A 39 21.47 1.61 -3.44
C GLN A 39 22.21 1.37 -2.12
N ILE A 40 22.14 2.32 -1.19
CA ILE A 40 22.69 2.16 0.16
C ILE A 40 22.00 1.00 0.89
N LEU A 41 20.67 0.91 0.82
CA LEU A 41 19.90 -0.17 1.44
C LEU A 41 20.23 -1.53 0.83
N ILE A 42 20.28 -1.64 -0.50
CA ILE A 42 20.67 -2.88 -1.19
C ILE A 42 22.07 -3.32 -0.73
N GLN A 43 23.03 -2.39 -0.73
CA GLN A 43 24.40 -2.69 -0.31
C GLN A 43 24.46 -3.11 1.17
N TRP A 44 23.74 -2.41 2.04
CA TRP A 44 23.71 -2.72 3.46
C TRP A 44 23.08 -4.09 3.73
N ILE A 45 21.93 -4.40 3.12
CA ILE A 45 21.24 -5.69 3.28
C ILE A 45 22.14 -6.84 2.81
N THR A 46 22.71 -6.73 1.61
CA THR A 46 23.61 -7.77 1.07
C THR A 46 24.87 -7.97 1.90
N THR A 47 25.37 -6.91 2.56
CA THR A 47 26.55 -6.99 3.44
C THR A 47 26.20 -7.60 4.80
N GLN A 48 25.01 -7.29 5.33
CA GLN A 48 24.61 -7.74 6.66
C GLN A 48 24.17 -9.21 6.65
N CYS A 49 23.51 -9.67 5.59
CA CYS A 49 23.04 -11.04 5.47
C CYS A 49 24.21 -12.04 5.49
N ARG A 50 24.08 -13.09 6.31
CA ARG A 50 25.10 -14.16 6.41
C ARG A 50 25.12 -15.10 5.21
N LYS A 51 24.04 -15.12 4.44
CA LYS A 51 23.87 -15.91 3.22
C LYS A 51 23.74 -15.00 2.02
N ASP A 52 24.07 -15.53 0.85
CA ASP A 52 23.78 -14.84 -0.41
C ASP A 52 22.26 -14.72 -0.60
N VAL A 53 21.78 -13.49 -0.60
CA VAL A 53 20.37 -13.14 -0.81
C VAL A 53 20.13 -12.59 -2.22
N GLY A 54 21.15 -12.64 -3.09
CA GLY A 54 21.14 -12.01 -4.40
C GLY A 54 21.11 -10.47 -4.32
N ARG A 55 21.06 -9.84 -5.49
CA ARG A 55 20.98 -8.37 -5.62
C ARG A 55 19.93 -8.01 -6.67
N PRO A 56 18.93 -7.17 -6.36
CA PRO A 56 17.95 -6.75 -7.35
C PRO A 56 18.57 -5.80 -8.37
N GLN A 57 17.97 -5.73 -9.55
CA GLN A 57 18.23 -4.62 -10.47
C GLN A 57 17.75 -3.31 -9.82
N PRO A 58 18.38 -2.16 -10.13
CA PRO A 58 17.92 -0.88 -9.64
C PRO A 58 16.45 -0.62 -9.98
N GLY A 59 15.80 0.16 -9.13
CA GLY A 59 14.44 0.63 -9.34
C GLY A 59 13.44 0.02 -8.38
N ARG A 60 12.52 0.88 -7.95
CA ARG A 60 11.53 0.63 -6.91
C ARG A 60 10.80 -0.70 -7.03
N GLU A 61 10.35 -1.05 -8.23
CA GLU A 61 9.59 -2.29 -8.46
C GLU A 61 10.47 -3.53 -8.22
N ASN A 62 11.71 -3.51 -8.72
CA ASN A 62 12.65 -4.60 -8.55
C ASN A 62 13.05 -4.77 -7.08
N PHE A 63 13.33 -3.66 -6.39
CA PHE A 63 13.64 -3.67 -4.97
C PHE A 63 12.47 -4.17 -4.13
N GLN A 64 11.25 -3.71 -4.43
CA GLN A 64 10.05 -4.21 -3.76
C GLN A 64 9.87 -5.71 -3.99
N ASN A 65 9.95 -6.17 -5.24
CA ASN A 65 9.77 -7.59 -5.59
C ASN A 65 10.80 -8.50 -4.90
N TRP A 66 12.02 -8.00 -4.69
CA TRP A 66 13.06 -8.72 -3.96
C TRP A 66 12.74 -8.90 -2.48
N LEU A 67 12.10 -7.92 -1.84
CA LEU A 67 11.70 -8.01 -0.42
C LEU A 67 10.33 -8.66 -0.21
N LYS A 68 9.50 -8.72 -1.26
CA LYS A 68 8.06 -9.04 -1.21
C LYS A 68 7.74 -10.45 -0.74
N ASP A 69 8.62 -11.43 -0.94
CA ASP A 69 8.37 -12.79 -0.45
C ASP A 69 8.73 -12.95 1.05
N GLY A 70 9.37 -11.95 1.64
CA GLY A 70 9.78 -11.90 3.05
C GLY A 70 11.07 -12.66 3.36
N THR A 71 11.66 -13.39 2.42
CA THR A 71 12.85 -14.23 2.68
C THR A 71 14.06 -13.38 3.04
N VAL A 72 14.37 -12.36 2.23
CA VAL A 72 15.49 -11.43 2.44
C VAL A 72 15.36 -10.69 3.77
N LEU A 73 14.14 -10.27 4.12
CA LEU A 73 13.86 -9.59 5.38
C LEU A 73 14.12 -10.50 6.59
N CYS A 74 13.68 -11.75 6.52
CA CYS A 74 13.94 -12.72 7.58
C CYS A 74 15.43 -13.05 7.72
N GLU A 75 16.17 -13.16 6.61
CA GLU A 75 17.62 -13.36 6.66
C GLU A 75 18.33 -12.14 7.25
N LEU A 76 17.89 -10.93 6.93
CA LEU A 76 18.41 -9.68 7.48
C LEU A 76 18.25 -9.62 9.00
N ILE A 77 17.03 -9.80 9.52
CA ILE A 77 16.81 -9.72 10.98
C ILE A 77 17.57 -10.84 11.70
N ASN A 78 17.61 -12.04 11.14
CA ASN A 78 18.41 -13.13 11.71
C ASN A 78 19.91 -12.81 11.78
N ALA A 79 20.43 -12.06 10.81
CA ALA A 79 21.84 -11.67 10.79
C ALA A 79 22.19 -10.60 11.84
N LEU A 80 21.21 -9.81 12.27
CA LEU A 80 21.38 -8.82 13.36
C LEU A 80 21.41 -9.46 14.75
N TYR A 81 20.90 -10.68 14.90
CA TYR A 81 21.00 -11.44 16.14
C TYR A 81 22.33 -12.22 16.22
N PRO A 82 22.83 -12.48 17.44
CA PRO A 82 23.94 -13.41 17.65
C PRO A 82 23.63 -14.80 17.09
N GLU A 83 24.69 -15.55 16.74
CA GLU A 83 24.53 -16.92 16.26
C GLU A 83 23.78 -17.77 17.30
N GLY A 84 22.79 -18.55 16.83
CA GLY A 84 21.92 -19.36 17.68
C GLY A 84 20.72 -18.64 18.29
N GLN A 85 20.61 -17.30 18.17
CA GLN A 85 19.49 -16.50 18.70
C GLN A 85 18.56 -15.95 17.60
N ALA A 86 18.66 -16.49 16.39
CA ALA A 86 17.86 -16.06 15.25
C ALA A 86 16.34 -16.20 15.55
N PRO A 87 15.55 -15.11 15.46
CA PRO A 87 14.13 -15.13 15.76
C PRO A 87 13.31 -15.91 14.73
N VAL A 88 13.75 -15.95 13.46
CA VAL A 88 13.04 -16.65 12.38
C VAL A 88 13.76 -17.94 12.04
N LYS A 89 13.26 -19.07 12.54
CA LYS A 89 13.96 -20.37 12.39
C LYS A 89 13.85 -20.98 10.99
N LYS A 90 12.73 -20.75 10.29
CA LYS A 90 12.45 -21.38 9.00
C LYS A 90 12.18 -20.31 7.96
N ILE A 91 13.13 -20.16 7.05
CA ILE A 91 13.04 -19.25 5.91
C ILE A 91 12.93 -20.12 4.66
N GLN A 92 11.82 -19.99 3.93
CA GLN A 92 11.59 -20.76 2.72
C GLN A 92 10.80 -19.92 1.71
N ALA A 93 11.41 -19.65 0.56
CA ALA A 93 10.76 -18.96 -0.53
C ALA A 93 9.47 -19.68 -0.94
N SER A 94 8.42 -18.90 -1.21
CA SER A 94 7.13 -19.42 -1.65
C SER A 94 6.48 -18.49 -2.66
N THR A 95 5.77 -19.07 -3.62
CA THR A 95 4.90 -18.35 -4.56
C THR A 95 3.50 -18.10 -3.99
N MET A 96 3.17 -18.69 -2.84
CA MET A 96 1.85 -18.56 -2.22
C MET A 96 1.76 -17.24 -1.43
N ALA A 97 0.82 -16.39 -1.83
CA ALA A 97 0.54 -15.09 -1.20
C ALA A 97 0.50 -15.15 0.34
N PHE A 98 -0.29 -16.07 0.88
CA PHE A 98 -0.43 -16.25 2.33
C PHE A 98 0.90 -16.55 3.02
N LYS A 99 1.75 -17.40 2.42
CA LYS A 99 3.07 -17.74 2.98
C LYS A 99 4.02 -16.55 2.96
N GLN A 100 4.00 -15.77 1.89
CA GLN A 100 4.81 -14.55 1.77
C GLN A 100 4.38 -13.52 2.84
N MET A 101 3.08 -13.29 2.98
CA MET A 101 2.53 -12.39 4.00
C MET A 101 2.87 -12.84 5.42
N GLU A 102 2.75 -14.13 5.71
CA GLU A 102 3.13 -14.71 7.00
C GLU A 102 4.63 -14.55 7.28
N GLN A 103 5.47 -14.71 6.25
CA GLN A 103 6.91 -14.53 6.37
C GLN A 103 7.29 -13.08 6.64
N ILE A 104 6.67 -12.12 5.94
CA ILE A 104 6.82 -10.69 6.25
C ILE A 104 6.37 -10.42 7.69
N SER A 105 5.24 -10.96 8.13
CA SER A 105 4.73 -10.78 9.50
C SER A 105 5.74 -11.27 10.56
N GLN A 106 6.41 -12.41 10.32
CA GLN A 106 7.47 -12.91 11.21
C GLN A 106 8.65 -11.93 11.32
N PHE A 107 9.06 -11.31 10.21
CA PHE A 107 10.07 -10.26 10.24
C PHE A 107 9.61 -9.05 11.07
N LEU A 108 8.38 -8.57 10.87
CA LEU A 108 7.86 -7.39 11.59
C LEU A 108 7.80 -7.62 13.11
N GLN A 109 7.34 -8.80 13.53
CA GLN A 109 7.34 -9.18 14.95
C GLN A 109 8.75 -9.26 15.54
N ALA A 110 9.72 -9.76 14.76
CA ALA A 110 11.11 -9.81 15.18
C ALA A 110 11.73 -8.41 15.25
N ALA A 111 11.43 -7.54 14.30
CA ALA A 111 11.85 -6.14 14.26
C ALA A 111 11.35 -5.34 15.47
N GLU A 112 10.08 -5.51 15.83
CA GLU A 112 9.51 -4.89 17.04
C GLU A 112 10.22 -5.38 18.32
N ARG A 113 10.43 -6.70 18.44
CA ARG A 113 11.17 -7.28 19.59
C ARG A 113 12.63 -6.87 19.64
N TYR A 114 13.23 -6.57 18.48
CA TYR A 114 14.59 -6.03 18.40
C TYR A 114 14.68 -4.59 18.92
N GLY A 115 13.54 -3.90 19.04
CA GLY A 115 13.45 -2.53 19.58
C GLY A 115 13.13 -1.47 18.55
N ILE A 116 12.68 -1.84 17.34
CA ILE A 116 12.20 -0.87 16.36
C ILE A 116 10.83 -0.36 16.82
N ASN A 117 10.65 0.96 16.84
CA ASN A 117 9.38 1.57 17.23
C ASN A 117 8.27 1.19 16.24
N THR A 118 7.09 0.84 16.76
CA THR A 118 5.94 0.42 15.95
C THR A 118 5.44 1.50 14.99
N THR A 119 5.74 2.77 15.24
CA THR A 119 5.44 3.89 14.33
C THR A 119 6.30 3.89 13.08
N ASP A 120 7.48 3.27 13.14
CA ASP A 120 8.47 3.23 12.06
C ASP A 120 8.46 1.88 11.33
N ILE A 121 7.63 0.93 11.80
CA ILE A 121 7.43 -0.39 11.20
C ILE A 121 6.33 -0.31 10.13
N PHE A 122 6.63 -0.82 8.94
CA PHE A 122 5.63 -0.95 7.86
C PHE A 122 4.68 -2.13 8.10
N GLN A 123 3.50 -2.11 7.49
CA GLN A 123 2.58 -3.24 7.54
C GLN A 123 2.83 -4.20 6.37
N THR A 124 2.48 -5.47 6.55
CA THR A 124 2.63 -6.49 5.48
C THR A 124 2.03 -6.07 4.15
N VAL A 125 0.87 -5.38 4.17
CA VAL A 125 0.18 -4.88 2.97
C VAL A 125 0.96 -3.78 2.24
N ASP A 126 1.72 -2.95 2.98
CA ASP A 126 2.50 -1.86 2.40
C ASP A 126 3.60 -2.37 1.46
N LEU A 127 4.14 -3.56 1.77
CA LEU A 127 5.16 -4.22 0.97
C LEU A 127 4.54 -5.18 -0.06
N TRP A 128 3.54 -5.96 0.35
CA TRP A 128 3.01 -7.05 -0.49
C TRP A 128 2.04 -6.57 -1.58
N GLU A 129 1.14 -5.62 -1.28
CA GLU A 129 0.10 -5.18 -2.22
C GLU A 129 0.55 -4.07 -3.17
N LYS A 130 1.60 -3.31 -2.83
CA LYS A 130 1.97 -2.03 -3.49
C LYS A 130 2.51 -2.14 -4.94
N SER A 131 2.26 -3.24 -5.63
CA SER A 131 2.50 -3.43 -7.08
C SER A 131 1.26 -3.77 -7.89
N LYS A 132 0.05 -3.68 -7.32
CA LYS A 132 -1.16 -3.63 -8.15
C LYS A 132 -1.75 -2.23 -8.04
N GLU A 133 -1.71 -1.48 -9.13
CA GLU A 133 -2.76 -0.50 -9.36
C GLU A 133 -4.08 -1.21 -9.04
N ASN A 134 -4.82 -0.71 -8.05
CA ASN A 134 -6.21 -1.02 -7.90
C ASN A 134 -6.97 0.11 -8.59
N PRO A 135 -7.14 0.08 -9.93
CA PRO A 135 -7.97 1.06 -10.60
C PRO A 135 -9.39 0.86 -10.07
N ARG A 136 -9.82 1.73 -9.14
CA ARG A 136 -11.23 1.84 -8.80
C ARG A 136 -11.93 2.40 -10.03
N ASN A 137 -12.51 1.52 -10.83
CA ASN A 137 -13.24 1.89 -12.02
C ASN A 137 -14.63 2.40 -11.58
N PHE A 138 -14.69 3.67 -11.19
CA PHE A 138 -15.97 4.35 -11.03
C PHE A 138 -16.58 4.54 -12.41
N SER A 139 -17.85 4.20 -12.58
CA SER A 139 -18.55 4.49 -13.83
C SER A 139 -18.61 6.01 -14.04
N ASP A 140 -18.63 6.46 -15.30
CA ASP A 140 -18.74 7.89 -15.63
C ASP A 140 -19.98 8.53 -14.97
N ASN A 141 -21.08 7.77 -14.85
CA ASN A 141 -22.26 8.20 -14.10
C ASN A 141 -21.95 8.44 -12.62
N GLN A 142 -21.26 7.53 -11.93
CA GLN A 142 -20.92 7.69 -10.51
C GLN A 142 -19.94 8.86 -10.27
N LEU A 143 -19.04 9.13 -11.24
CA LEU A 143 -18.14 10.29 -11.21
C LEU A 143 -18.89 11.61 -11.46
N GLN A 144 -19.89 11.59 -12.35
CA GLN A 144 -20.72 12.75 -12.67
C GLN A 144 -21.71 13.07 -11.53
N GLU A 145 -22.24 12.05 -10.86
CA GLU A 145 -23.05 12.18 -9.64
C GLU A 145 -22.23 12.79 -8.48
N GLY A 146 -20.97 12.37 -8.32
CA GLY A 146 -20.06 12.94 -7.33
C GLY A 146 -19.72 14.43 -7.55
N LYS A 147 -19.69 14.89 -8.82
CA LYS A 147 -19.47 16.31 -9.16
C LYS A 147 -20.63 17.20 -8.68
N ASN A 148 -21.87 16.69 -8.71
CA ASN A 148 -23.05 17.44 -8.25
C ASN A 148 -23.15 17.50 -6.72
N VAL A 149 -22.65 16.49 -5.99
CA VAL A 149 -22.70 16.45 -4.52
C VAL A 149 -21.72 17.47 -3.88
N ILE A 150 -20.53 17.66 -4.45
CA ILE A 150 -19.51 18.55 -3.87
C ILE A 150 -19.79 20.02 -4.21
N GLY A 151 -20.37 20.30 -5.38
CA GLY A 151 -20.78 21.64 -5.79
C GLY A 151 -21.96 22.21 -4.99
N LEU A 152 -22.82 21.36 -4.43
CA LEU A 152 -23.96 21.77 -3.61
C LEU A 152 -23.56 22.27 -2.20
N GLN A 153 -22.40 21.85 -1.67
CA GLN A 153 -21.93 22.28 -0.35
C GLN A 153 -21.00 23.49 -0.39
N MET A 154 -20.34 23.76 -1.53
CA MET A 154 -19.38 24.85 -1.68
C MET A 154 -20.02 26.07 -2.35
N GLY A 155 -20.97 26.68 -1.65
CA GLY A 155 -21.24 28.12 -1.78
C GLY A 155 -22.29 28.55 -2.81
N THR A 156 -23.54 28.67 -2.34
CA THR A 156 -24.37 29.83 -2.70
C THR A 156 -25.18 30.25 -1.48
N ASN A 157 -24.61 31.15 -0.66
CA ASN A 157 -25.32 31.84 0.43
C ASN A 157 -25.88 33.20 -0.07
N ARG A 158 -26.39 33.25 -1.30
CA ARG A 158 -26.98 34.50 -1.85
C ARG A 158 -28.47 34.66 -1.50
N GLY A 159 -28.98 33.81 -0.59
CA GLY A 159 -30.37 33.82 -0.14
C GLY A 159 -30.60 33.19 1.23
N ALA A 160 -29.58 32.85 2.02
CA ALA A 160 -29.80 32.47 3.42
C ALA A 160 -29.99 33.76 4.24
N SER A 161 -31.21 34.31 4.18
CA SER A 161 -31.62 35.36 5.10
C SER A 161 -31.49 34.85 6.54
N GLN A 162 -30.92 35.68 7.43
CA GLN A 162 -30.68 35.45 8.85
C GLN A 162 -31.97 35.31 9.70
N ALA A 163 -33.09 34.91 9.11
CA ALA A 163 -34.32 34.63 9.83
C ALA A 163 -34.33 33.14 10.20
N GLY A 164 -33.71 32.79 11.34
CA GLY A 164 -33.78 31.43 11.90
C GLY A 164 -32.49 30.82 12.42
N MET A 165 -31.36 31.55 12.43
CA MET A 165 -30.20 31.14 13.22
C MET A 165 -30.49 31.39 14.70
N THR A 166 -31.13 30.42 15.35
CA THR A 166 -31.25 30.38 16.80
C THR A 166 -29.86 30.19 17.41
N GLY A 167 -29.51 31.05 18.35
CA GLY A 167 -28.21 31.03 19.03
C GLY A 167 -27.97 29.71 19.76
N TYR A 168 -26.69 29.37 19.92
CA TYR A 168 -26.24 28.21 20.70
C TYR A 168 -26.92 28.19 22.07
N GLY A 169 -27.71 27.14 22.35
CA GLY A 169 -28.25 26.89 23.70
C GLY A 169 -29.71 26.40 23.82
N MET A 170 -30.44 26.11 22.73
CA MET A 170 -31.81 25.58 22.87
C MET A 170 -31.82 24.11 23.32
N PRO A 171 -32.43 23.76 24.47
CA PRO A 171 -32.56 22.38 24.91
C PRO A 171 -33.58 21.64 24.03
N ARG A 172 -33.28 20.37 23.73
CA ARG A 172 -34.13 19.49 22.92
C ARG A 172 -35.42 19.19 23.66
N GLN A 173 -36.57 19.61 23.12
CA GLN A 173 -37.86 19.11 23.55
C GLN A 173 -38.02 17.67 23.05
N ILE A 174 -38.20 16.74 23.99
CA ILE A 174 -38.55 15.35 23.74
C ILE A 174 -40.08 15.26 23.87
N LEU A 175 -40.74 14.73 22.84
CA LEU A 175 -42.12 14.28 22.85
C LEU A 175 -42.13 12.76 22.73
#